data_AF-A0AAX0LRC2-F1
#
_entry.id   AF-A0AAX0LRC2-F1
#
_cell.length_a   1.000
_cell.length_b   1.000
_cell.length_c   1.000
_cell.angle_alpha   90.00
_cell.angle_beta   90.00
_cell.angle_gamma   90.00
#
_symmetry.space_group_name_H-M   'P 1'
#
loop_
_entity.id
_entity.type
_entity.pdbx_description
1 polymer ?
#
loop_
_entity_poly.entity_id
_entity_poly.type
_entity_poly.pdbx_seq_one_letter_code
_entity_poly.pdbx_strand_id
1 'polypeptide(L)'
;MFRVFSLFMGLSLPVAALSVQMTAADNAASNKIRFMQEQSGTNHSRMAAYVQADQVFSQWCGRSATITDLKRISKQDGFISLYSVLSEGKAQGMTQTKNLLMKDNPKFCKGDK
;
A
#
# COMPACT_ATOMS: atom_id res chain seq x y z
N MET A 1 -35.30 -27.94 46.38
CA MET A 1 -36.31 -26.99 45.85
C MET A 1 -35.78 -25.59 46.15
N PHE A 2 -35.58 -24.63 45.24
CA PHE A 2 -36.24 -24.26 44.00
C PHE A 2 -35.21 -23.94 42.90
N ARG A 3 -35.52 -24.31 41.65
CA ARG A 3 -34.78 -23.94 40.45
C ARG A 3 -35.28 -22.58 39.95
N VAL A 4 -34.37 -21.65 39.66
CA VAL A 4 -34.67 -20.46 38.86
C VAL A 4 -33.93 -20.61 37.54
N PHE A 5 -34.64 -21.06 36.52
CA PHE A 5 -34.18 -21.03 35.13
C PHE A 5 -34.56 -19.65 34.56
N SER A 6 -33.59 -18.73 34.49
CA SER A 6 -33.75 -17.48 33.75
C SER A 6 -33.63 -17.77 32.26
N LEU A 7 -34.77 -17.75 31.58
CA LEU A 7 -34.91 -17.89 30.13
C LEU A 7 -34.52 -16.55 29.48
N PHE A 8 -33.22 -16.32 29.30
CA PHE A 8 -32.74 -15.24 28.42
C PHE A 8 -32.84 -15.72 26.97
N MET A 9 -34.02 -15.54 26.38
CA MET A 9 -34.25 -15.73 24.95
C MET A 9 -33.55 -14.57 24.23
N GLY A 10 -32.32 -14.84 23.77
CA GLY A 10 -31.50 -13.87 23.05
C GLY A 10 -32.17 -13.44 21.75
N LEU A 11 -32.43 -12.14 21.62
CA LEU A 11 -32.72 -11.51 20.33
C LEU A 11 -31.46 -11.60 19.44
N SER A 12 -31.35 -12.66 18.66
CA SER A 12 -30.41 -12.69 17.53
C SER A 12 -30.97 -11.81 16.41
N LEU A 13 -30.61 -10.53 16.42
CA LEU A 13 -30.82 -9.67 15.25
C LEU A 13 -30.07 -10.29 14.06
N PRO A 14 -30.70 -10.46 12.89
CA PRO A 14 -29.98 -10.90 11.70
C PRO A 14 -28.97 -9.81 11.34
N VAL A 15 -27.69 -10.12 11.49
CA VAL A 15 -26.61 -9.32 10.91
C VAL A 15 -26.73 -9.51 9.41
N ALA A 16 -27.46 -8.61 8.75
CA ALA A 16 -27.53 -8.57 7.30
C ALA A 16 -26.09 -8.33 6.78
N ALA A 17 -25.47 -9.39 6.26
CA ALA A 17 -24.18 -9.29 5.61
C ALA A 17 -24.36 -8.48 4.33
N LEU A 18 -24.02 -7.19 4.37
CA LEU A 18 -23.95 -6.35 3.18
C LEU A 18 -22.75 -6.81 2.36
N SER A 19 -23.00 -7.34 1.17
CA SER A 19 -21.92 -7.59 0.21
C SER A 19 -21.46 -6.24 -0.35
N VAL A 20 -20.23 -5.85 -0.03
CA VAL A 20 -19.62 -4.67 -0.65
C VAL A 20 -19.22 -5.06 -2.06
N GLN A 21 -19.89 -4.47 -3.06
CA GLN A 21 -19.47 -4.62 -4.46
C GLN A 21 -18.22 -3.76 -4.68
N MET A 22 -17.11 -4.41 -5.00
CA MET A 22 -15.86 -3.72 -5.34
C MET A 22 -15.96 -3.17 -6.76
N THR A 23 -15.66 -1.89 -6.93
CA THR A 23 -15.53 -1.29 -8.26
C THR A 23 -14.25 -1.80 -8.94
N ALA A 24 -14.14 -1.59 -10.27
CA ALA A 24 -12.91 -1.89 -10.99
C ALA A 24 -11.70 -1.14 -10.42
N ALA A 25 -11.89 0.09 -9.92
CA ALA A 25 -10.86 0.89 -9.27
C ALA A 25 -10.43 0.27 -7.93
N ASP A 26 -11.37 -0.22 -7.13
CA ASP A 26 -11.09 -0.89 -5.85
C ASP A 26 -10.30 -2.19 -6.06
N ASN A 27 -10.66 -2.96 -7.11
CA ASN A 27 -9.92 -4.16 -7.49
C ASN A 27 -8.49 -3.83 -7.92
N ALA A 28 -8.29 -2.78 -8.72
CA ALA A 28 -6.95 -2.34 -9.14
C ALA A 28 -6.10 -1.90 -7.94
N ALA A 29 -6.67 -1.11 -7.03
CA ALA A 29 -6.00 -0.69 -5.80
C ALA A 29 -5.64 -1.89 -4.90
N SER A 30 -6.57 -2.83 -4.73
CA SER A 30 -6.36 -4.03 -3.91
C SER A 30 -5.28 -4.93 -4.48
N ASN A 31 -5.26 -5.14 -5.80
CA ASN A 31 -4.20 -5.88 -6.48
C ASN A 31 -2.83 -5.21 -6.32
N LYS A 32 -2.80 -3.87 -6.36
CA LYS A 32 -1.58 -3.09 -6.13
C LYS A 32 -1.06 -3.26 -4.70
N ILE A 33 -1.94 -3.19 -3.69
CA ILE A 33 -1.60 -3.44 -2.28
C ILE A 33 -1.08 -4.86 -2.10
N ARG A 34 -1.76 -5.87 -2.68
CA ARG A 34 -1.33 -7.27 -2.60
C ARG A 34 0.05 -7.46 -3.22
N PHE A 35 0.30 -6.85 -4.38
CA PHE A 35 1.63 -6.84 -4.98
C PHE A 35 2.69 -6.24 -4.04
N MET A 36 2.43 -5.09 -3.43
CA MET A 36 3.38 -4.48 -2.47
C MET A 36 3.65 -5.41 -1.28
N GLN A 37 2.61 -6.08 -0.75
CA GLN A 37 2.74 -7.06 0.33
C GLN A 37 3.58 -8.27 -0.09
N GLU A 38 3.29 -8.86 -1.24
CA GLU A 38 4.03 -10.01 -1.79
C GLU A 38 5.51 -9.69 -2.03
N GLN A 39 5.82 -8.52 -2.59
CA GLN A 39 7.22 -8.11 -2.82
C GLN A 39 7.97 -7.77 -1.52
N SER A 40 7.24 -7.41 -0.47
CA SER A 40 7.82 -7.02 0.81
C SER A 40 7.98 -8.18 1.79
N GLY A 41 7.09 -9.18 1.73
CA GLY A 41 7.02 -10.24 2.72
C GLY A 41 6.86 -9.65 4.12
N THR A 42 7.76 -10.02 5.03
CA THR A 42 7.83 -9.50 6.41
C THR A 42 8.71 -8.26 6.55
N ASN A 43 9.31 -7.76 5.46
CA ASN A 43 10.18 -6.59 5.51
C ASN A 43 9.35 -5.30 5.45
N HIS A 44 9.10 -4.73 6.62
CA HIS A 44 8.31 -3.51 6.77
C HIS A 44 8.98 -2.27 6.14
N SER A 45 10.32 -2.19 6.12
CA SER A 45 11.03 -1.09 5.46
C SER A 45 10.87 -1.14 3.94
N ARG A 46 10.82 -2.34 3.36
CA ARG A 46 10.50 -2.54 1.93
C ARG A 46 9.06 -2.17 1.61
N MET A 47 8.12 -2.57 2.47
CA MET A 47 6.71 -2.15 2.34
C MET A 47 6.61 -0.62 2.38
N ALA A 48 7.26 0.02 3.35
CA ALA A 48 7.28 1.47 3.48
C ALA A 48 7.89 2.15 2.23
N ALA A 49 8.96 1.59 1.66
CA ALA A 49 9.54 2.10 0.42
C ALA A 49 8.56 2.03 -0.76
N TYR A 50 7.81 0.92 -0.91
CA TYR A 50 6.76 0.79 -1.92
C TYR A 50 5.61 1.78 -1.72
N VAL A 51 5.12 1.93 -0.49
CA VAL A 51 4.04 2.88 -0.17
C VAL A 51 4.49 4.31 -0.46
N GLN A 52 5.68 4.69 -0.03
CA GLN A 52 6.21 6.02 -0.28
C GLN A 52 6.48 6.27 -1.76
N ALA A 53 6.95 5.27 -2.51
CA ALA A 53 7.10 5.38 -3.95
C ALA A 53 5.76 5.56 -4.67
N ASP A 54 4.71 4.84 -4.27
CA ASP A 54 3.36 5.01 -4.81
C ASP A 54 2.76 6.38 -4.52
N GLN A 55 2.98 6.90 -3.31
CA GLN A 55 2.56 8.25 -2.91
C GLN A 55 3.29 9.32 -3.71
N VAL A 56 4.62 9.24 -3.81
CA VAL A 56 5.41 10.18 -4.62
C VAL A 56 4.96 10.12 -6.09
N PHE A 57 4.75 8.92 -6.63
CA PHE A 57 4.28 8.78 -7.99
C PHE A 57 2.92 9.45 -8.19
N SER A 58 1.96 9.17 -7.32
CA SER A 58 0.61 9.73 -7.42
C SER A 58 0.61 11.25 -7.31
N GLN A 59 1.38 11.80 -6.37
CA GLN A 59 1.44 13.23 -6.12
C GLN A 59 2.18 14.01 -7.21
N TRP A 60 3.29 13.49 -7.75
CA TRP A 60 4.11 14.24 -8.72
C TRP A 60 3.88 13.86 -10.18
N CYS A 61 3.31 12.68 -10.47
CA CYS A 61 2.97 12.26 -11.83
C CYS A 61 1.49 12.48 -12.18
N GLY A 62 0.67 12.89 -11.22
CA GLY A 62 -0.75 13.24 -11.44
C GLY A 62 -1.66 12.06 -11.75
N ARG A 63 -1.20 10.82 -11.51
CA ARG A 63 -1.97 9.58 -11.72
C ARG A 63 -1.53 8.51 -10.74
N SER A 64 -2.43 7.60 -10.39
CA SER A 64 -2.09 6.42 -9.56
C SER A 64 -1.02 5.56 -10.24
N ALA A 65 -0.03 5.10 -9.48
CA ALA A 65 0.96 4.17 -10.02
C ALA A 65 0.31 2.82 -10.31
N THR A 66 0.65 2.22 -11.44
CA THR A 66 0.28 0.84 -11.74
C THR A 66 1.28 -0.14 -11.09
N ILE A 67 0.93 -1.42 -11.04
CA ILE A 67 1.88 -2.47 -10.63
C ILE A 67 3.14 -2.45 -11.52
N THR A 68 2.99 -2.19 -12.82
CA THR A 68 4.12 -2.07 -13.76
C THR A 68 5.01 -0.88 -13.40
N ASP A 69 4.43 0.28 -13.07
CA ASP A 69 5.20 1.44 -12.61
C ASP A 69 6.00 1.10 -11.35
N LEU A 70 5.39 0.44 -10.36
CA LEU A 70 6.06 0.08 -9.11
C LEU A 70 7.15 -0.99 -9.31
N LYS A 71 6.94 -1.99 -10.17
CA LYS A 71 7.96 -2.99 -10.54
C LYS A 71 9.17 -2.34 -11.20
N ARG A 72 8.95 -1.31 -12.02
CA ARG A 72 10.01 -0.55 -12.67
C ARG A 72 10.74 0.34 -11.67
N ILE A 73 10.01 1.12 -10.88
CA ILE A 73 10.56 2.02 -9.86
C ILE A 73 11.39 1.24 -8.84
N SER A 74 10.95 0.05 -8.42
CA SER A 74 11.67 -0.74 -7.43
C SER A 74 13.04 -1.27 -7.87
N LYS A 75 13.34 -1.18 -9.17
CA LYS A 75 14.65 -1.54 -9.73
C LYS A 75 15.59 -0.34 -9.89
N GLN A 76 15.13 0.86 -9.59
CA GLN A 76 15.90 2.10 -9.77
C GLN A 76 16.68 2.43 -8.49
N ASP A 77 17.85 3.05 -8.66
CA ASP A 77 18.76 3.40 -7.56
C ASP A 77 18.09 4.25 -6.48
N GLY A 78 17.17 5.13 -6.87
CA GLY A 78 16.41 5.95 -5.93
C GLY A 78 15.55 5.13 -4.97
N PHE A 79 14.94 4.05 -5.46
CA PHE A 79 14.16 3.14 -4.61
C PHE A 79 15.07 2.31 -3.70
N ILE A 80 16.19 1.81 -4.23
CA ILE A 80 17.19 1.07 -3.45
C ILE A 80 17.73 1.95 -2.31
N SER A 81 18.03 3.21 -2.61
CA SER A 81 18.48 4.20 -1.63
C SER A 81 17.42 4.49 -0.58
N LEU A 82 16.16 4.71 -0.99
CA LEU A 82 15.04 4.90 -0.07
C LEU A 82 14.88 3.69 0.88
N TYR A 83 14.89 2.48 0.33
CA TYR A 83 14.82 1.26 1.12
C TYR A 83 15.98 1.13 2.11
N SER A 84 17.21 1.45 1.71
CA SER A 84 18.38 1.43 2.60
C SER A 84 18.19 2.36 3.80
N VAL A 85 17.81 3.61 3.54
CA VAL A 85 17.56 4.61 4.59
C VAL A 85 16.45 4.16 5.55
N LEU A 86 15.35 3.62 5.02
CA LEU A 86 14.25 3.11 5.85
C LEU A 86 14.62 1.84 6.63
N SER A 87 15.52 1.01 6.10
CA SER A 87 16.02 -0.19 6.79
C SER A 87 16.93 0.16 7.96
N GLU A 88 17.57 1.32 7.93
CA GLU A 88 18.32 1.90 9.06
C GLU A 88 17.41 2.55 10.12
N GLY A 89 16.08 2.48 9.96
CA GLY A 89 15.12 3.11 10.87
C GLY A 89 15.04 4.63 10.73
N LYS A 90 15.64 5.21 9.69
CA LYS A 90 15.58 6.65 9.44
C LYS A 90 14.29 6.99 8.70
N ALA A 91 13.35 7.60 9.42
CA ALA A 91 12.14 8.14 8.81
C ALA A 91 12.51 9.21 7.75
N GLN A 92 11.78 9.23 6.65
CA GLN A 92 11.92 10.22 5.58
C GLN A 92 10.59 10.96 5.38
N GLY A 93 10.67 12.29 5.26
CA GLY A 93 9.53 13.09 4.84
C GLY A 93 9.33 13.03 3.32
N MET A 94 8.11 13.30 2.85
CA MET A 94 7.76 13.17 1.42
C MET A 94 8.65 13.97 0.47
N THR A 95 9.13 15.15 0.86
CA THR A 95 10.09 15.93 0.06
C THR A 95 11.43 15.21 -0.10
N GLN A 96 11.93 14.59 0.97
CA GLN A 96 13.20 13.84 0.94
C GLN A 96 13.03 12.56 0.12
N THR A 97 11.94 11.83 0.32
CA THR A 97 11.56 10.66 -0.47
C THR A 97 11.48 11.00 -1.95
N LYS A 98 10.78 12.10 -2.31
CA LYS A 98 10.70 12.58 -3.69
C LYS A 98 12.09 12.85 -4.27
N ASN A 99 12.97 13.51 -3.52
CA ASN A 99 14.33 13.76 -3.98
C ASN A 99 15.09 12.44 -4.20
N LEU A 100 15.00 11.46 -3.31
CA LEU A 100 15.63 10.15 -3.51
C LEU A 100 15.11 9.44 -4.77
N LEU A 101 13.81 9.47 -5.02
CA LEU A 101 13.19 8.73 -6.12
C LEU A 101 13.32 9.43 -7.49
N MET A 102 13.28 10.76 -7.51
CA MET A 102 13.14 11.55 -8.73
C MET A 102 14.39 12.34 -9.12
N LYS A 103 15.32 12.58 -8.19
CA LYS A 103 16.56 13.31 -8.51
C LYS A 103 17.30 12.56 -9.60
N ASP A 104 17.65 13.29 -10.66
CA ASP A 104 18.35 12.76 -11.84
C ASP A 104 17.61 11.60 -12.57
N ASN A 105 16.30 11.45 -12.32
CA ASN A 105 15.45 10.44 -12.92
C ASN A 105 14.30 11.06 -13.73
N PRO A 106 14.59 11.58 -14.94
CA PRO A 106 13.57 12.21 -15.80
C PRO A 106 12.51 11.22 -16.31
N LYS A 107 12.73 9.92 -16.11
CA LYS A 107 11.83 8.84 -16.50
C LYS A 107 10.97 8.35 -15.32
N PHE A 108 11.03 8.98 -14.14
CA PHE A 108 10.24 8.54 -13.00
C PHE A 108 8.74 8.43 -13.33
N CYS A 109 8.16 9.45 -13.95
CA CYS A 109 6.76 9.46 -14.38
C CYS A 109 6.50 8.82 -15.76
N LYS A 110 7.55 8.55 -16.53
CA LYS A 110 7.44 7.95 -17.87
C LYS A 110 7.47 6.43 -17.69
N GLY A 111 6.39 5.75 -18.07
CA GLY A 111 6.40 4.29 -18.15
C GLY A 111 7.45 3.81 -19.14
N ASP A 112 7.71 2.51 -19.16
CA ASP A 112 8.53 1.89 -20.21
C ASP A 112 7.77 2.04 -21.54
N LYS A 113 8.13 3.04 -22.33
CA LYS A 113 7.84 3.11 -23.76
C LYS A 113 9.09 2.68 -24.51
#